data_AF-A0A7R9JUY6-F1
#
_entry.id   AF-A0A7R9JUY6-F1
#
_cell.length_a   1.000
_cell.length_b   1.000
_cell.length_c   1.000
_cell.angle_alpha   90.00
_cell.angle_beta   90.00
_cell.angle_gamma   90.00
#
_symmetry.space_group_name_H-M   'P 1'
#
loop_
_entity.id
_entity.type
_entity.pdbx_description
1 polymer ?
#
loop_
_entity_poly.entity_id
_entity_poly.type
_entity_poly.pdbx_seq_one_letter_code
_entity_poly.pdbx_strand_id
1 'polypeptide(L)'
;MAEGNGEISMKEEADKVERTEDYSKLLEYGLDEKVAGKLDEIYKTGKLIHADLDERALDALKEFPVDGAVSVLTQFLDSNLEHVSNKSAYLCGVMKTYRQKTRVGVTVSGSSSGAQVKAPDEDKIK
;
A
#
# COMPACT_ATOMS: atom_id res chain seq x y z
N MET A 1 -14.89 -46.18 26.96
CA MET A 1 -13.82 -45.39 27.59
C MET A 1 -12.99 -44.87 26.43
N ALA A 2 -13.42 -43.75 25.85
CA ALA A 2 -13.00 -42.38 26.20
C ALA A 2 -11.58 -42.11 25.66
N GLU A 3 -11.47 -41.48 24.48
CA GLU A 3 -11.09 -40.06 24.27
C GLU A 3 -9.59 -39.99 23.91
N GLY A 4 -9.09 -39.17 22.98
CA GLY A 4 -9.70 -38.10 22.22
C GLY A 4 -8.77 -37.66 21.08
N ASN A 5 -9.40 -37.32 19.97
CA ASN A 5 -8.84 -36.64 18.82
C ASN A 5 -8.68 -35.15 19.17
N GLY A 6 -7.53 -34.55 18.92
CA GLY A 6 -7.23 -33.14 19.22
C GLY A 6 -6.47 -32.50 18.07
N GLU A 7 -7.14 -32.33 16.93
CA GLU A 7 -6.68 -31.48 15.84
C GLU A 7 -6.70 -30.02 16.33
N ILE A 8 -5.53 -29.45 16.57
CA ILE A 8 -5.41 -28.03 16.91
C ILE A 8 -5.57 -27.25 15.60
N SER A 9 -6.81 -26.91 15.27
CA SER A 9 -7.14 -25.93 14.24
C SER A 9 -6.73 -24.55 14.75
N MET A 10 -5.49 -24.15 14.48
CA MET A 10 -5.02 -22.77 14.66
C MET A 10 -5.64 -21.89 13.57
N LYS A 11 -6.91 -21.54 13.77
CA LYS A 11 -7.62 -20.54 12.96
C LYS A 11 -8.55 -19.74 13.85
N GLU A 12 -7.98 -18.98 14.78
CA GLU A 12 -8.65 -17.81 15.36
C GLU A 12 -7.65 -16.99 16.18
N GLU A 13 -7.03 -16.00 15.54
CA GLU A 13 -6.58 -14.80 16.26
C GLU A 13 -6.79 -13.60 15.33
N ALA A 14 -8.06 -13.26 15.15
CA ALA A 14 -8.47 -12.10 14.37
C ALA A 14 -9.57 -11.34 15.10
N ASP A 15 -9.49 -11.20 16.43
CA ASP A 15 -10.48 -10.38 17.14
C ASP A 15 -10.02 -9.93 18.54
N LYS A 16 -9.09 -8.97 18.60
CA LYS A 16 -9.11 -7.89 19.63
C LYS A 16 -8.13 -6.77 19.32
N VAL A 17 -8.02 -6.37 18.05
CA VAL A 17 -7.21 -5.22 17.68
C VAL A 17 -8.08 -4.00 18.00
N GLU A 18 -7.82 -3.28 19.11
CA GLU A 18 -8.41 -1.96 19.37
C GLU A 18 -8.20 -1.10 18.11
N ARG A 19 -9.26 -1.00 17.28
CA ARG A 19 -9.22 -0.22 16.03
C ARG A 19 -9.10 1.24 16.44
N THR A 20 -8.21 1.98 15.79
CA THR A 20 -8.07 3.41 16.09
C THR A 20 -9.34 4.15 15.66
N GLU A 21 -9.61 5.32 16.23
CA GLU A 21 -10.70 6.20 15.77
C GLU A 21 -10.56 6.57 14.28
N ASP A 22 -9.34 6.48 13.75
CA ASP A 22 -9.06 6.72 12.34
C ASP A 22 -9.55 5.58 11.44
N TYR A 23 -9.68 4.33 11.94
CA TYR A 23 -10.24 3.22 11.17
C TYR A 23 -11.66 3.52 10.68
N SER A 24 -12.51 4.08 11.54
CA SER A 24 -13.87 4.49 11.17
C SER A 24 -13.85 5.56 10.07
N LYS A 25 -12.94 6.54 10.17
CA LYS A 25 -12.79 7.59 9.15
C LYS A 25 -12.35 7.02 7.80
N LEU A 26 -11.47 6.02 7.79
CA LEU A 26 -11.03 5.35 6.55
C LEU A 26 -12.20 4.65 5.85
N LEU A 27 -13.06 3.97 6.60
CA LEU A 27 -14.27 3.35 6.05
C LEU A 27 -15.25 4.39 5.52
N GLU A 28 -15.47 5.49 6.26
CA GLU A 28 -16.34 6.59 5.81
C GLU A 28 -15.82 7.29 4.55
N TYR A 29 -14.49 7.35 4.38
CA TYR A 29 -13.85 7.86 3.16
C TYR A 29 -14.14 6.97 1.93
N GLY A 30 -14.56 5.72 2.16
CA GLY A 30 -14.86 4.73 1.14
C GLY A 30 -13.70 3.79 0.83
N LEU A 31 -12.78 3.58 1.78
CA LEU A 31 -11.78 2.52 1.69
C LEU A 31 -12.39 1.18 2.08
N ASP A 32 -11.93 0.11 1.44
CA ASP A 32 -12.35 -1.25 1.74
C ASP A 32 -11.88 -1.68 3.15
N GLU A 33 -12.65 -2.55 3.82
CA GLU A 33 -12.35 -2.98 5.19
C GLU A 33 -10.95 -3.59 5.33
N LYS A 34 -10.49 -4.30 4.30
CA LYS A 34 -9.18 -4.97 4.31
C LYS A 34 -8.05 -3.95 4.17
N VAL A 35 -8.24 -2.95 3.32
CA VAL A 35 -7.28 -1.86 3.12
C VAL A 35 -7.22 -0.97 4.35
N ALA A 36 -8.40 -0.56 4.86
CA ALA A 36 -8.51 0.23 6.07
C ALA A 36 -7.92 -0.50 7.27
N GLY A 37 -8.13 -1.82 7.39
CA GLY A 37 -7.56 -2.62 8.47
C GLY A 37 -6.04 -2.69 8.40
N LYS A 38 -5.48 -2.91 7.20
CA LYS A 38 -4.02 -2.93 7.03
C LYS A 38 -3.40 -1.56 7.28
N LEU A 39 -4.07 -0.47 6.90
CA LEU A 39 -3.61 0.89 7.15
C LEU A 39 -3.68 1.25 8.65
N ASP A 40 -4.75 0.83 9.35
CA ASP A 40 -4.88 0.96 10.80
C ASP A 40 -3.74 0.28 11.55
N GLU A 41 -3.32 -0.92 11.13
CA GLU A 41 -2.16 -1.58 11.74
C GLU A 41 -0.88 -0.75 11.62
N ILE A 42 -0.66 -0.09 10.48
CA ILE A 42 0.50 0.80 10.28
C ILE A 42 0.41 1.99 11.25
N TYR A 43 -0.78 2.57 11.43
CA TYR A 43 -0.97 3.61 12.43
C TYR A 43 -0.66 3.14 13.85
N LYS A 44 -1.07 1.92 14.22
CA LYS A 44 -0.76 1.32 15.54
C LYS A 44 0.73 1.09 15.76
N THR A 45 1.50 0.84 14.70
CA THR A 45 2.97 0.78 14.83
C THR A 45 3.63 2.14 15.07
N GLY A 46 2.90 3.25 14.93
CA GLY A 46 3.43 4.62 15.05
C GLY A 46 4.33 5.05 13.89
N LYS A 47 4.46 4.20 12.86
CA LYS A 47 5.26 4.48 11.65
C LYS A 47 4.62 5.52 10.73
N LEU A 48 3.30 5.66 10.81
CA LEU A 48 2.45 6.54 10.01
C LEU A 48 1.38 7.10 10.94
N ILE A 49 0.87 8.30 10.66
CA ILE A 49 -0.35 8.84 11.29
C ILE A 49 -1.29 9.34 10.21
N HIS A 50 -2.58 9.42 10.52
CA HIS A 50 -3.58 9.91 9.56
C HIS A 50 -3.26 11.31 9.02
N ALA A 51 -2.67 12.19 9.84
CA ALA A 51 -2.26 13.53 9.42
C ALA A 51 -1.08 13.56 8.42
N ASP A 52 -0.31 12.47 8.29
CA ASP A 52 0.77 12.35 7.31
C ASP A 52 0.27 11.76 5.97
N LEU A 53 -1.04 11.49 5.87
CA LEU A 53 -1.67 11.11 4.61
C LEU A 53 -2.50 12.26 4.05
N ASP A 54 -2.01 12.83 2.96
CA ASP A 54 -2.78 13.73 2.12
C ASP A 54 -4.04 13.07 1.56
N GLU A 55 -5.09 13.87 1.38
CA GLU A 55 -6.35 13.49 0.73
C GLU A 55 -6.13 12.82 -0.64
N ARG A 56 -5.08 13.23 -1.37
CA ARG A 56 -4.71 12.68 -2.68
C ARG A 56 -4.19 11.25 -2.58
N ALA A 57 -3.47 10.91 -1.51
CA ALA A 57 -3.01 9.55 -1.28
C ALA A 57 -4.17 8.63 -0.86
N LEU A 58 -5.11 9.15 -0.08
CA LEU A 58 -6.34 8.44 0.29
C LEU A 58 -7.25 8.19 -0.92
N ASP A 59 -7.41 9.18 -1.80
CA ASP A 59 -8.17 9.02 -3.05
C ASP A 59 -7.51 7.99 -3.98
N ALA A 60 -6.18 8.01 -4.08
CA ALA A 60 -5.44 6.98 -4.80
C ALA A 60 -5.67 5.57 -4.21
N LEU A 61 -5.66 5.41 -2.88
CA LEU A 61 -5.98 4.12 -2.26
C LEU A 61 -7.40 3.64 -2.60
N LYS A 62 -8.36 4.56 -2.70
CA LYS A 62 -9.75 4.25 -3.07
C LYS A 62 -9.87 3.80 -4.52
N GLU A 63 -9.08 4.36 -5.43
CA GLU A 63 -9.04 3.91 -6.83
C GLU A 63 -8.31 2.57 -7.02
N PHE A 64 -7.54 2.11 -6.03
CA PHE A 64 -6.77 0.89 -6.15
C PHE A 64 -7.62 -0.37 -5.90
N PRO A 65 -7.31 -1.49 -6.59
CA PRO A 65 -7.86 -2.77 -6.19
C PRO A 65 -7.39 -3.11 -4.77
N VAL A 66 -8.28 -3.69 -3.97
CA VAL A 66 -8.04 -4.10 -2.57
C VAL A 66 -6.71 -4.86 -2.43
N ASP A 67 -6.48 -5.82 -3.31
CA ASP A 67 -5.26 -6.65 -3.33
C ASP A 67 -3.98 -5.82 -3.55
N GLY A 68 -4.07 -4.82 -4.43
CA GLY A 68 -2.97 -3.92 -4.72
C GLY A 68 -2.71 -2.92 -3.60
N ALA A 69 -3.76 -2.36 -3.02
CA ALA A 69 -3.65 -1.48 -1.87
C ALA A 69 -3.02 -2.22 -0.68
N VAL A 70 -3.46 -3.45 -0.37
CA VAL A 70 -2.85 -4.29 0.68
C VAL A 70 -1.38 -4.57 0.40
N SER A 71 -0.99 -4.88 -0.85
CA SER A 71 0.41 -5.09 -1.23
C SER A 71 1.27 -3.82 -1.07
N VAL A 72 0.74 -2.65 -1.43
CA VAL A 72 1.40 -1.36 -1.27
C VAL A 72 1.59 -1.03 0.21
N LEU A 73 0.55 -1.21 1.01
CA LEU A 73 0.58 -0.96 2.46
C LEU A 73 1.53 -1.92 3.19
N THR A 74 1.57 -3.19 2.77
CA THR A 74 2.51 -4.18 3.30
C THR A 74 3.96 -3.79 3.00
N GLN A 75 4.26 -3.39 1.76
CA GLN A 75 5.58 -2.87 1.41
C GLN A 75 5.93 -1.62 2.21
N PHE A 76 4.97 -0.70 2.40
CA PHE A 76 5.17 0.50 3.20
C PHE A 76 5.50 0.17 4.67
N LEU A 77 4.83 -0.84 5.25
CA LEU A 77 5.05 -1.30 6.62
C LEU A 77 6.44 -1.94 6.81
N ASP A 78 6.85 -2.79 5.85
CA ASP A 78 8.16 -3.46 5.85
C ASP A 78 9.31 -2.48 5.56
N SER A 79 9.02 -1.42 4.80
CA SER A 79 9.99 -0.39 4.46
C SER A 79 10.45 0.39 5.70
N ASN A 80 11.72 0.79 5.66
CA ASN A 80 12.28 1.64 6.70
C ASN A 80 11.96 3.11 6.41
N LEU A 81 11.14 3.73 7.28
CA LEU A 81 10.65 5.09 7.10
C LEU A 81 11.52 6.15 7.80
N GLU A 82 12.66 5.78 8.40
CA GLU A 82 13.55 6.69 9.13
C GLU A 82 14.06 7.87 8.28
N HIS A 83 14.34 7.63 7.00
CA HIS A 83 14.79 8.67 6.07
C HIS A 83 13.66 9.33 5.28
N VAL A 84 12.42 8.92 5.52
CA VAL A 84 11.27 9.41 4.77
C VAL A 84 10.72 10.65 5.44
N SER A 85 11.06 11.83 4.91
CA SER A 85 10.59 13.13 5.44
C SER A 85 9.11 13.40 5.16
N ASN A 86 8.50 12.72 4.19
CA ASN A 86 7.09 12.87 3.83
C ASN A 86 6.49 11.48 3.52
N LYS A 87 5.65 10.96 4.41
CA LYS A 87 5.09 9.61 4.25
C LYS A 87 4.05 9.56 3.15
N SER A 88 3.21 10.59 3.01
CA SER A 88 2.27 10.76 1.89
C SER A 88 2.96 10.63 0.51
N ALA A 89 4.10 11.30 0.32
CA ALA A 89 4.85 11.24 -0.93
C ALA A 89 5.47 9.86 -1.16
N TYR A 90 6.00 9.23 -0.11
CA TYR A 90 6.56 7.88 -0.20
C TYR A 90 5.49 6.85 -0.55
N LEU A 91 4.36 6.86 0.15
CA LEU A 91 3.22 5.98 -0.13
C LEU A 91 2.73 6.17 -1.57
N CYS A 92 2.57 7.42 -2.01
CA CYS A 92 2.19 7.73 -3.39
C CYS A 92 3.24 7.21 -4.41
N GLY A 93 4.53 7.21 -4.08
CA GLY A 93 5.59 6.63 -4.90
C GLY A 93 5.50 5.11 -5.02
N VAL A 94 5.24 4.42 -3.90
CA VAL A 94 5.02 2.96 -3.88
C VAL A 94 3.78 2.61 -4.72
N MET A 95 2.68 3.35 -4.56
CA MET A 95 1.47 3.22 -5.38
C MET A 95 1.77 3.40 -6.86
N LYS A 96 2.45 4.49 -7.21
CA LYS A 96 2.80 4.79 -8.61
C LYS A 96 3.57 3.64 -9.25
N THR A 97 4.57 3.11 -8.54
CA THR A 97 5.40 1.99 -9.00
C THR A 97 4.58 0.71 -9.15
N TYR A 98 3.68 0.44 -8.20
CA TYR A 98 2.76 -0.70 -8.27
C TYR A 98 1.84 -0.61 -9.49
N ARG A 99 1.20 0.56 -9.76
CA ARG A 99 0.35 0.75 -10.96
C ARG A 99 1.16 0.58 -12.24
N GLN A 100 2.37 1.14 -12.31
CA GLN A 100 3.24 0.96 -13.49
C GLN A 100 3.55 -0.51 -13.73
N LYS A 101 3.86 -1.27 -12.67
CA LYS A 101 4.17 -2.70 -12.77
C LYS A 101 2.95 -3.56 -13.15
N THR A 102 1.77 -3.22 -12.64
CA THR A 102 0.51 -3.94 -12.97
C THR A 102 -0.01 -3.63 -14.37
N ARG A 103 0.17 -2.41 -14.88
CA ARG A 103 -0.31 -2.02 -16.21
C ARG A 103 0.60 -2.52 -17.34
N VAL A 104 1.89 -2.68 -17.04
CA VAL A 104 2.92 -3.16 -17.98
C VAL A 104 3.26 -4.61 -17.64
N GLY A 105 2.32 -5.52 -17.90
CA GLY A 105 2.68 -6.91 -18.07
C GLY A 105 3.61 -7.00 -19.28
N VAL A 106 4.88 -7.36 -19.04
CA VAL A 106 5.94 -7.61 -20.04
C VAL A 106 6.72 -6.34 -20.49
N THR A 107 8.04 -6.45 -20.34
CA THR A 107 9.16 -5.58 -20.76
C THR A 107 9.55 -4.35 -19.91
N VAL A 108 10.60 -4.57 -19.11
CA VAL A 108 11.79 -3.70 -18.91
C VAL A 108 11.58 -2.23 -18.47
N SER A 109 12.16 -1.93 -17.30
CA SER A 109 12.79 -0.65 -16.88
C SER A 109 12.00 0.66 -17.06
N GLY A 110 11.74 1.37 -15.97
CA GLY A 110 11.23 2.73 -16.07
C GLY A 110 11.05 3.42 -14.72
N SER A 111 12.16 3.73 -14.06
CA SER A 111 12.24 4.75 -13.01
C SER A 111 11.51 6.01 -13.48
N SER A 112 10.34 6.28 -12.91
CA SER A 112 9.61 7.52 -13.16
C SER A 112 10.01 8.57 -12.14
N SER A 113 11.28 8.96 -12.19
CA SER A 113 11.70 10.31 -11.82
C SER A 113 11.53 11.17 -13.07
N GLY A 114 10.79 12.26 -12.92
CA GLY A 114 10.62 13.23 -13.99
C GLY A 114 11.97 13.77 -14.47
N ALA A 115 12.21 13.70 -15.76
CA ALA A 115 13.00 14.67 -16.50
C ALA A 115 12.62 14.52 -17.97
N GLN A 116 12.19 15.65 -18.53
CA GLN A 116 12.09 15.88 -19.95
C GLN A 116 13.37 15.40 -20.65
N VAL A 117 13.27 14.69 -21.77
CA VAL A 117 13.89 15.08 -23.04
C VAL A 117 13.37 14.14 -24.14
N LYS A 118 12.73 14.74 -25.15
CA LYS A 118 12.71 14.20 -26.51
C LYS A 118 14.16 13.98 -26.95
N ALA A 119 14.49 12.82 -27.47
CA ALA A 119 15.57 12.67 -28.45
C ALA A 119 15.04 11.79 -29.59
N PRO A 120 14.95 12.32 -30.83
CA PRO A 120 14.43 11.62 -31.98
C PRO A 120 15.43 10.58 -32.52
N ASP A 121 14.84 9.56 -33.14
CA ASP A 121 15.45 8.50 -33.93
C ASP A 121 16.52 9.04 -34.91
N GLU A 122 17.73 8.51 -34.83
CA GLU A 122 18.78 8.67 -35.85
C GLU A 122 19.06 7.32 -36.52
N ASP A 123 18.06 6.76 -37.20
CA ASP A 123 18.28 5.86 -38.33
C ASP A 123 18.24 6.70 -39.63
N LYS A 124 19.34 6.64 -40.41
CA LYS A 124 19.65 7.35 -41.66
C LYS A 124 20.27 8.75 -41.56
N ILE A 125 21.59 8.81 -41.41
CA ILE A 125 22.40 9.73 -42.23
C ILE A 125 23.56 8.92 -42.86
N LYS A 126 23.83 9.25 -44.12
CA LYS A 126 24.38 8.48 -45.23
C LYS A 126 25.90 8.34 -45.26
#